data_AF-K1S9B7-F1
#
_entry.id   AF-K1S9B7-F1
#
_cell.length_a   1.000
_cell.length_b   1.000
_cell.length_c   1.000
_cell.angle_alpha   90.00
_cell.angle_beta   90.00
_cell.angle_gamma   90.00
#
_symmetry.space_group_name_H-M   'P 1'
#
loop_
_entity.id
_entity.type
_entity.pdbx_description
1 polymer ?
#
loop_
_entity_poly.entity_id
_entity_poly.type
_entity_poly.pdbx_seq_one_letter_code
_entity_poly.pdbx_strand_id
1 'polypeptide(L)' 'GTSDEQLNHLFEEASAQVRRYADSDIVRESVKNTKLHQLVVIYRGAEMAMCEEVE' A
#
# COMPACT_ATOMS: atom_id res chain seq x y z
N GLY A 1 -3.33 -21.31 -7.11
CA GLY A 1 -3.20 -19.84 -7.15
C GLY A 1 -3.52 -19.29 -5.78
N THR A 2 -2.98 -18.14 -5.42
CA THR A 2 -3.36 -17.41 -4.19
C THR A 2 -4.88 -17.25 -4.14
N SER A 3 -5.54 -17.53 -3.02
CA SER A 3 -6.98 -17.30 -2.87
C SER A 3 -7.28 -15.81 -2.68
N ASP A 4 -8.55 -15.41 -2.86
CA ASP A 4 -8.97 -14.02 -2.61
C ASP A 4 -8.81 -13.63 -1.14
N GLU A 5 -8.98 -14.59 -0.22
CA GLU A 5 -8.73 -14.40 1.21
C GLU A 5 -7.25 -14.11 1.50
N GLN A 6 -6.34 -14.85 0.86
CA GLN A 6 -4.90 -14.57 0.97
C GLN A 6 -4.54 -13.23 0.34
N LEU A 7 -5.21 -12.83 -0.74
CA LEU A 7 -5.01 -11.53 -1.38
C LEU A 7 -5.43 -10.38 -0.45
N ASN A 8 -6.55 -10.53 0.25
CA ASN A 8 -7.02 -9.54 1.23
C ASN A 8 -6.07 -9.44 2.43
N HIS A 9 -5.55 -10.55 2.94
CA HIS A 9 -4.57 -10.52 4.03
C HIS A 9 -3.28 -9.79 3.60
N LEU A 10 -2.77 -10.08 2.40
CA LEU A 10 -1.61 -9.38 1.84
C LEU A 10 -1.88 -7.88 1.68
N PHE A 11 -3.11 -7.51 1.30
CA PHE A 11 -3.51 -6.12 1.18
C PHE A 11 -3.53 -5.41 2.53
N GLU A 12 -4.09 -6.02 3.57
CA GLU A 12 -4.10 -5.47 4.92
C GLU A 12 -2.69 -5.26 5.46
N GLU A 13 -1.80 -6.24 5.29
CA GLU A 13 -0.40 -6.15 5.70
C GLU A 13 0.35 -5.06 4.95
N ALA A 14 0.21 -5.01 3.62
CA ALA A 14 0.84 -3.99 2.79
C ALA A 14 0.33 -2.59 3.13
N SER A 15 -0.99 -2.44 3.31
CA SER A 15 -1.61 -1.17 3.73
C SER A 15 -1.07 -0.70 5.08
N ALA A 16 -0.95 -1.61 6.06
CA ALA A 16 -0.39 -1.29 7.37
C ALA A 16 1.10 -0.89 7.29
N GLN A 17 1.86 -1.49 6.37
CA GLN A 17 3.25 -1.10 6.15
C GLN A 17 3.37 0.28 5.48
N VAL A 18 2.60 0.52 4.42
CA VAL A 18 2.61 1.80 3.69
C VAL A 18 2.21 2.95 4.60
N ARG A 19 1.15 2.79 5.40
CA ARG A 19 0.72 3.78 6.41
C ARG A 19 1.82 4.09 7.42
N ARG A 20 2.44 3.06 8.01
CA ARG A 20 3.54 3.26 8.97
C ARG A 20 4.73 4.02 8.36
N TYR A 21 5.05 3.76 7.09
CA TYR A 21 6.12 4.48 6.42
C TYR A 21 5.73 5.93 6.09
N ALA A 22 4.49 6.14 5.63
CA ALA A 22 3.93 7.47 5.40
C ALA A 22 3.95 8.34 6.66
N ASP A 23 3.76 7.72 7.83
CA ASP A 23 3.80 8.38 9.14
C ASP A 23 5.22 8.67 9.66
N SER A 24 6.27 8.15 9.00
CA SER A 24 7.65 8.39 9.43
C SER A 24 8.05 9.87 9.26
N ASP A 25 8.92 10.35 10.15
CA ASP A 25 9.39 11.75 10.11
C ASP A 25 10.01 12.12 8.76
N ILE A 26 10.77 11.18 8.16
CA ILE A 26 11.40 11.36 6.84
C ILE A 26 10.36 11.68 5.76
N VAL A 27 9.25 10.95 5.73
CA VAL A 27 8.20 11.15 4.73
C VAL A 27 7.40 12.42 5.04
N ARG A 28 7.02 12.62 6.30
CA ARG A 28 6.26 13.80 6.75
C ARG A 28 6.99 15.11 6.47
N GLU A 29 8.29 15.16 6.71
CA GLU A 29 9.12 16.34 6.41
C GLU A 29 9.31 16.57 4.90
N SER A 30 9.28 15.50 4.11
CA SER A 30 9.47 15.57 2.65
C SER A 30 8.23 16.06 1.90
N VAL A 31 7.03 15.68 2.36
CA VAL A 31 5.74 15.97 1.69
C VAL A 31 5.37 17.46 1.73
N LYS A 32 5.77 18.18 2.78
CA LYS A 32 5.59 19.65 2.94
C LYS A 32 4.16 20.10 2.67
N ASN A 33 3.94 20.82 1.56
CA ASN A 33 2.66 21.42 1.17
C ASN A 33 1.87 20.57 0.15
N THR A 34 2.33 19.34 -0.12
CA THR A 34 1.67 18.43 -1.06
C THR A 34 0.84 17.38 -0.33
N LYS A 35 -0.10 16.73 -1.01
CA LYS A 35 -0.79 15.55 -0.49
C LYS A 35 0.02 14.31 -0.86
N LEU A 36 0.34 13.49 0.13
CA LEU A 36 0.89 12.16 -0.10
C LEU A 36 -0.25 11.20 -0.43
N HIS A 37 -0.24 10.65 -1.64
CA HIS A 37 -1.12 9.57 -2.05
C HIS A 37 -0.41 8.23 -1.81
N GLN A 38 -1.08 7.31 -1.14
CA GLN A 38 -0.53 6.00 -0.80
C GLN A 38 -1.23 4.95 -1.66
N LEU A 39 -0.45 4.14 -2.39
CA LEU A 39 -0.98 3.12 -3.30
C LEU A 39 -0.43 1.75 -2.91
N VAL A 40 -1.30 0.75 -2.89
CA VAL A 40 -0.94 -0.66 -2.70
C VAL A 40 -1.27 -1.41 -3.97
N VAL A 41 -0.26 -2.08 -4.53
CA VAL A 41 -0.39 -2.91 -5.73
C VAL A 41 0.12 -4.32 -5.42
N ILE A 42 -0.71 -5.33 -5.68
CA ILE A 42 -0.36 -6.73 -5.46
C ILE A 42 -0.33 -7.46 -6.79
N TYR A 43 0.77 -8.13 -7.07
CA TYR A 43 0.96 -8.93 -8.28
C TYR A 43 0.84 -10.43 -8.00
N ARG A 44 0.18 -11.13 -8.91
CA ARG A 44 0.14 -12.59 -8.99
C ARG A 44 0.84 -13.02 -10.28
N GLY A 45 2.15 -13.23 -10.19
CA GLY A 45 2.98 -13.40 -11.38
C GLY A 45 3.04 -12.10 -12.18
N ALA A 46 2.53 -12.11 -13.41
CA ALA A 46 2.44 -10.91 -14.26
C ALA A 46 1.09 -10.18 -14.15
N GLU A 47 0.11 -10.76 -13.45
CA GLU A 47 -1.21 -10.17 -13.27
C GLU A 47 -1.20 -9.19 -12.10
N MET A 48 -1.73 -7.98 -12.30
CA MET A 48 -2.01 -7.04 -11.22
C MET A 48 -3.31 -7.44 -10.55
N ALA A 49 -3.20 -8.27 -9.52
CA ALA A 49 -4.35 -8.86 -8.83
C ALA A 49 -5.12 -7.85 -7.97
N MET A 50 -4.47 -6.76 -7.52
CA MET A 50 -5.09 -5.68 -6.75
C MET A 50 -4.31 -4.38 -6.95
N CYS A 51 -5.03 -3.25 -7.02
CA CYS A 51 -4.45 -1.92 -7.15
C CYS A 51 -5.39 -0.90 -6.52
N GLU A 52 -5.12 -0.51 -5.27
CA GLU A 52 -6.00 0.38 -4.51
C GLU A 52 -5.20 1.55 -3.93
N GLU A 53 -5.84 2.73 -3.90
CA GLU A 53 -5.37 3.84 -3.08
C GLU A 53 -5.81 3.60 -1.64
N VAL A 54 -4.87 3.76 -0.70
CA VAL A 54 -5.13 3.59 0.74
C VAL A 54 -5.13 4.96 1.41
N GLU A 55 -6.17 5.21 2.21
CA GLU A 55 -6.30 6.42 3.04
C GLU A 55 -5.40 6.33 4.28
#